data_AF-A0A5D3AEX6-F1
#
_entry.id   AF-A0A5D3AEX6-F1
#
_cell.length_a   1.000
_cell.length_b   1.000
_cell.length_c   1.000
_cell.angle_alpha   90.00
_cell.angle_beta   90.00
_cell.angle_gamma   90.00
#
_symmetry.space_group_name_H-M   'P 1'
#
loop_
_entity.id
_entity.type
_entity.pdbx_description
1 polymer ?
#
loop_
_entity_poly.entity_id
_entity_poly.type
_entity_poly.pdbx_seq_one_letter_code
_entity_poly.pdbx_strand_id
1 'polypeptide(L)'
;MANKKEDPSVLQQRMASKREDREPSKGHQGDVAAAAAPGSLEHQNSRSGNTVLKSGPLFLSSKGIGWTSWKKRWFILTHTSLVFFRSDPNAVSQKGNEVNLTLGGIDLNNSGSVIVKADKKLITVQFQDGRDGRTFTLKVLPPILHL
;
A
#
# COMPACT_ATOMS: atom_id res chain seq x y z
N MET A 1 -54.20 32.97 8.52
CA MET A 1 -52.85 33.59 8.51
C MET A 1 -51.82 32.56 8.08
N ALA A 2 -51.10 32.79 6.98
CA ALA A 2 -49.93 32.01 6.60
C ALA A 2 -48.66 32.79 6.97
N ASN A 3 -47.87 32.26 7.90
CA ASN A 3 -46.63 32.88 8.37
C ASN A 3 -45.52 32.73 7.33
N LYS A 4 -44.94 33.88 6.94
CA LYS A 4 -43.68 33.99 6.19
C LYS A 4 -42.57 33.30 6.97
N LYS A 5 -41.79 32.43 6.30
CA LYS A 5 -40.52 31.92 6.82
C LYS A 5 -39.41 32.90 6.45
N GLU A 6 -38.62 33.26 7.46
CA GLU A 6 -37.56 34.26 7.45
C GLU A 6 -36.28 33.75 6.77
N ASP A 7 -35.51 34.68 6.20
CA ASP A 7 -34.32 34.44 5.37
C ASP A 7 -33.08 34.01 6.20
N PRO A 8 -32.31 33.00 5.77
CA PRO A 8 -31.18 32.44 6.53
C PRO A 8 -29.95 33.37 6.65
N SER A 9 -29.92 34.51 5.97
CA SER A 9 -28.78 35.45 5.98
C SER A 9 -28.52 36.09 7.37
N VAL A 10 -29.56 36.23 8.20
CA VAL A 10 -29.45 36.87 9.53
C VAL A 10 -28.68 36.01 10.53
N LEU A 11 -28.65 34.68 10.36
CA LEU A 11 -27.99 33.78 11.31
C LEU A 11 -26.46 33.80 11.18
N GLN A 12 -25.92 34.14 10.00
CA GLN A 12 -24.48 34.17 9.74
C GLN A 12 -23.79 35.33 10.46
N GLN A 13 -24.51 36.43 10.75
CA GLN A 13 -23.90 37.67 11.23
C GLN A 13 -23.76 37.77 12.76
N ARG A 14 -24.24 36.78 13.53
CA ARG A 14 -24.29 36.86 15.01
C ARG A 14 -23.10 36.23 15.74
N MET A 15 -22.16 35.60 15.03
CA MET A 15 -21.03 34.88 15.65
C MET A 15 -19.67 35.53 15.40
N ALA A 16 -19.64 36.74 14.82
CA ALA A 16 -18.43 37.56 14.75
C ALA A 16 -18.35 38.46 15.98
N SER A 17 -17.95 37.90 17.12
CA SER A 17 -17.35 38.71 18.18
C SER A 17 -16.53 37.90 19.16
N LYS A 18 -15.30 38.41 19.35
CA LYS A 18 -14.50 38.38 20.57
C LYS A 18 -13.58 37.18 20.76
N ARG A 19 -12.31 37.37 20.40
CA ARG A 19 -11.17 36.93 21.23
C ARG A 19 -10.07 37.99 21.19
N GLU A 20 -9.65 38.36 22.39
CA GLU A 20 -8.71 39.40 22.78
C GLU A 20 -7.39 38.73 23.21
N ASP A 21 -6.28 39.39 22.85
CA ASP A 21 -4.90 39.39 23.39
C ASP A 21 -4.21 38.11 23.92
N ARG A 22 -3.03 37.81 23.32
CA ARG A 22 -1.77 37.48 24.02
C ARG A 22 -0.57 37.41 23.03
N GLU A 23 0.45 38.24 23.28
CA GLU A 23 1.83 38.21 22.75
C GLU A 23 2.78 38.02 23.96
N PRO A 24 4.10 37.75 23.84
CA PRO A 24 4.91 37.03 22.84
C PRO A 24 5.63 35.80 23.48
N SER A 25 6.25 34.93 22.68
CA SER A 25 7.50 34.29 23.13
C SER A 25 8.44 33.94 21.98
N LYS A 26 9.66 34.45 22.11
CA LYS A 26 10.75 34.46 21.14
C LYS A 26 11.67 33.26 21.44
N GLY A 27 11.71 32.26 20.55
CA GLY A 27 12.66 31.16 20.57
C GLY A 27 13.57 31.21 19.36
N HIS A 28 14.86 31.49 19.60
CA HIS A 28 15.95 31.60 18.63
C HIS A 28 16.57 30.23 18.27
N GLN A 29 17.31 30.25 17.15
CA GLN A 29 18.40 29.35 16.76
C GLN A 29 18.01 27.93 16.31
N GLY A 30 18.54 27.39 15.22
CA GLY A 30 19.60 27.87 14.35
C GLY A 30 19.85 26.82 13.28
N ASP A 31 20.06 27.28 12.07
CA ASP A 31 20.76 26.58 10.99
C ASP A 31 22.15 26.12 11.46
N VAL A 32 22.46 24.83 11.30
CA VAL A 32 23.83 24.37 11.06
C VAL A 32 23.80 23.22 10.05
N ALA A 33 24.47 23.45 8.94
CA ALA A 33 24.72 22.49 7.88
C ALA A 33 25.67 21.38 8.37
N ALA A 34 25.40 20.14 7.95
CA ALA A 34 26.40 19.08 7.90
C ALA A 34 26.26 18.33 6.58
N ALA A 35 27.20 18.59 5.67
CA ALA A 35 27.40 17.83 4.46
C ALA A 35 27.95 16.44 4.80
N ALA A 36 27.32 15.38 4.30
CA ALA A 36 27.95 14.07 4.12
C ALA A 36 27.15 13.19 3.14
N ALA A 37 27.72 13.02 1.93
CA ALA A 37 27.65 11.89 0.98
C ALA A 37 26.29 11.34 0.45
N PRO A 38 26.25 10.87 -0.82
CA PRO A 38 25.13 10.12 -1.35
C PRO A 38 25.17 8.70 -0.79
N GLY A 39 24.56 8.51 0.39
CA GLY A 39 24.40 7.20 1.03
C GLY A 39 23.31 6.41 0.34
N SER A 40 23.71 5.36 -0.35
CA SER A 40 22.86 4.30 -0.91
C SER A 40 21.70 3.90 0.02
N LEU A 41 20.49 3.84 -0.53
CA LEU A 41 19.26 3.35 0.12
C LEU A 41 19.25 1.82 0.38
N GLU A 42 20.41 1.17 0.41
CA GLU A 42 20.50 -0.30 0.37
C GLU A 42 20.08 -1.00 1.68
N HIS A 43 19.90 -0.31 2.82
CA HIS A 43 19.72 -1.02 4.10
C HIS A 43 18.64 -0.44 5.04
N GLN A 44 17.44 -0.19 4.51
CA GLN A 44 16.25 0.09 5.34
C GLN A 44 15.31 -1.13 5.51
N ASN A 45 15.79 -2.37 5.27
CA ASN A 45 15.03 -3.59 5.57
C ASN A 45 15.52 -4.33 6.84
N SER A 46 16.44 -3.74 7.60
CA SER A 46 17.09 -4.40 8.74
C SER A 46 16.41 -4.03 10.06
N ARG A 47 15.25 -4.61 10.32
CA ARG A 47 14.71 -4.82 11.69
C ARG A 47 13.59 -5.85 11.61
N SER A 48 13.88 -7.07 12.10
CA SER A 48 13.08 -8.30 12.06
C SER A 48 13.14 -9.09 10.73
N GLY A 49 13.67 -10.32 10.80
CA GLY A 49 13.42 -11.54 9.99
C GLY A 49 13.00 -11.51 8.51
N ASN A 50 12.99 -10.37 7.83
CA ASN A 50 12.30 -10.15 6.56
C ASN A 50 13.28 -10.16 5.40
N THR A 51 14.18 -11.14 5.38
CA THR A 51 15.07 -11.34 4.23
C THR A 51 14.22 -11.61 2.99
N VAL A 52 14.44 -10.81 1.94
CA VAL A 52 13.80 -11.02 0.65
C VAL A 52 14.39 -12.27 0.01
N LEU A 53 13.55 -13.29 -0.16
CA LEU A 53 13.94 -14.56 -0.78
C LEU A 53 13.85 -14.49 -2.30
N LYS A 54 12.82 -13.83 -2.81
CA LYS A 54 12.59 -13.66 -4.23
C LYS A 54 11.65 -12.49 -4.48
N SER A 55 11.82 -11.84 -5.62
CA SER A 55 10.87 -10.84 -6.10
C SER A 55 10.58 -11.01 -7.57
N GLY A 56 9.45 -10.49 -8.03
CA GLY A 56 9.14 -10.45 -9.45
C GLY A 56 7.66 -10.32 -9.76
N PRO A 57 7.31 -10.15 -11.04
CA PRO A 57 5.93 -9.99 -11.46
C PRO A 57 5.22 -11.35 -11.48
N LEU A 58 4.02 -11.41 -10.90
CA LEU A 58 3.09 -12.52 -11.04
C LEU A 58 1.68 -12.00 -11.34
N PHE A 59 0.83 -12.86 -11.88
CA PHE A 59 -0.60 -12.58 -11.96
C PHE A 59 -1.30 -13.03 -10.68
N LEU A 60 -2.14 -12.17 -10.14
CA LEU A 60 -2.95 -12.40 -8.94
C LEU A 60 -4.43 -12.42 -9.31
N SER A 61 -5.15 -13.42 -8.82
CA SER A 61 -6.60 -13.34 -8.63
C SER A 61 -6.93 -13.67 -7.18
N SER A 62 -8.00 -13.06 -6.65
CA SER A 62 -8.50 -13.36 -5.31
C SER A 62 -10.00 -13.52 -5.35
N LYS A 63 -10.51 -14.67 -4.91
CA LYS A 63 -11.93 -14.78 -4.60
C LYS A 63 -12.23 -14.03 -3.29
N GLY A 64 -13.42 -13.42 -3.21
CA GLY A 64 -13.87 -12.67 -2.03
C GLY A 64 -13.56 -11.16 -2.01
N ILE A 65 -12.82 -10.62 -2.99
CA ILE A 65 -12.44 -9.19 -3.05
C ILE A 65 -13.08 -8.46 -4.26
N GLY A 66 -14.00 -9.10 -4.98
CA GLY A 66 -14.67 -8.52 -6.15
C GLY A 66 -13.78 -8.39 -7.41
N TRP A 67 -12.57 -8.95 -7.40
CA TRP A 67 -11.70 -9.01 -8.58
C TRP A 67 -11.93 -10.33 -9.33
N THR A 68 -12.56 -10.26 -10.50
CA THR A 68 -12.82 -11.44 -11.36
C THR A 68 -11.71 -11.70 -12.38
N SER A 69 -10.74 -10.79 -12.52
CA SER A 69 -9.69 -10.83 -13.54
C SER A 69 -8.29 -10.91 -12.93
N TRP A 70 -7.37 -11.53 -13.67
CA TRP A 70 -5.96 -11.65 -13.31
C TRP A 70 -5.27 -10.28 -13.39
N LYS A 71 -4.66 -9.84 -12.28
CA LYS A 71 -3.90 -8.58 -12.21
C LYS A 71 -2.41 -8.87 -12.12
N LYS A 72 -1.61 -8.27 -13.02
CA LYS A 72 -0.15 -8.27 -12.88
C LYS A 72 0.22 -7.42 -11.67
N ARG A 73 0.98 -7.99 -10.73
CA ARG A 73 1.50 -7.32 -9.53
C ARG A 73 2.94 -7.73 -9.31
N TRP A 74 3.74 -6.85 -8.73
CA TRP A 74 5.08 -7.20 -8.27
C TRP A 74 4.97 -7.84 -6.89
N PHE A 75 5.61 -8.98 -6.69
CA PHE A 75 5.63 -9.68 -5.42
C PHE A 75 7.01 -9.64 -4.80
N ILE A 76 7.04 -9.55 -3.48
CA ILE A 76 8.21 -9.82 -2.64
C ILE A 76 7.86 -11.00 -1.75
N LEU A 77 8.61 -12.08 -1.90
CA LEU A 77 8.57 -13.24 -1.03
C LEU A 77 9.59 -13.05 0.09
N THR A 78 9.09 -13.14 1.31
CA THR A 78 9.91 -13.29 2.52
C THR A 78 9.72 -14.70 3.08
N HIS A 79 10.38 -15.02 4.19
CA HIS A 79 10.17 -16.29 4.88
C HIS A 79 8.72 -16.53 5.30
N THR A 80 7.97 -15.47 5.59
CA THR A 80 6.67 -15.56 6.25
C THR A 80 5.53 -14.92 5.47
N SER A 81 5.83 -14.18 4.39
CA SER A 81 4.80 -13.45 3.67
C SER A 81 5.10 -13.25 2.19
N LEU A 82 4.03 -13.07 1.42
CA LEU A 82 4.04 -12.55 0.06
C LEU A 82 3.39 -11.17 0.07
N VAL A 83 4.19 -10.13 -0.06
CA VAL A 83 3.72 -8.74 -0.17
C VAL A 83 3.64 -8.37 -1.64
N PHE A 84 2.58 -7.66 -2.06
CA PHE A 84 2.42 -7.28 -3.45
C PHE A 84 2.13 -5.80 -3.67
N PHE A 85 2.73 -5.29 -4.74
CA PHE A 85 2.76 -3.88 -5.13
C PHE A 85 2.15 -3.71 -6.52
N ARG A 86 1.82 -2.47 -6.85
CA ARG A 86 1.35 -2.12 -8.19
C ARG A 86 2.40 -2.45 -9.27
N SER A 87 3.65 -2.06 -9.02
CA SER A 87 4.79 -2.16 -9.93
C SER A 87 6.05 -2.55 -9.14
N ASP A 88 7.18 -2.71 -9.83
CA ASP A 88 8.47 -2.96 -9.19
C ASP A 88 8.86 -1.76 -8.29
N PRO A 89 9.05 -1.96 -6.97
CA PRO A 89 9.47 -0.90 -6.05
C PRO A 89 10.83 -0.29 -6.39
N ASN A 90 11.69 -1.03 -7.10
CA ASN A 90 13.03 -0.60 -7.47
C ASN A 90 13.09 0.03 -8.87
N ALA A 91 12.02 -0.02 -9.65
CA ALA A 91 11.99 0.62 -10.96
C ALA A 91 12.02 2.14 -10.80
N VAL A 92 13.01 2.78 -11.42
CA VAL A 92 13.14 4.24 -11.46
C VAL A 92 11.86 4.81 -12.07
N SER A 93 11.05 5.54 -11.28
CA SER A 93 9.78 6.09 -11.74
C SER A 93 10.00 7.00 -12.95
N GLN A 94 9.68 6.52 -14.16
CA GLN A 94 9.75 7.34 -15.38
C GLN A 94 8.66 8.42 -15.43
N LYS A 95 7.69 8.38 -14.51
CA LYS A 95 6.60 9.35 -14.40
C LYS A 95 6.38 9.62 -12.92
N GLY A 96 6.58 10.86 -12.49
CA GLY A 96 6.65 11.29 -11.09
C GLY A 96 5.37 11.18 -10.24
N ASN A 97 4.55 10.13 -10.43
CA ASN A 97 3.32 9.89 -9.66
C ASN A 97 3.02 8.40 -9.40
N GLU A 98 3.88 7.46 -9.82
CA GLU A 98 3.72 6.06 -9.41
C GLU A 98 4.49 5.81 -8.11
N VAL A 99 3.92 6.30 -7.00
CA VAL A 99 4.28 5.76 -5.68
C VAL A 99 4.01 4.26 -5.71
N ASN A 100 5.04 3.44 -5.45
CA ASN A 100 4.90 1.99 -5.36
C ASN A 100 4.11 1.63 -4.10
N LEU A 101 2.79 1.76 -4.18
CA LEU A 101 1.88 1.47 -3.09
C LEU A 101 1.80 -0.03 -2.85
N THR A 102 2.04 -0.45 -1.61
CA THR A 102 1.70 -1.79 -1.14
C THR A 102 0.19 -1.96 -1.24
N LEU A 103 -0.25 -2.97 -1.98
CA LEU A 103 -1.67 -3.24 -2.20
C LEU A 103 -2.21 -4.33 -1.28
N GLY A 104 -1.32 -5.11 -0.67
CA GLY A 104 -1.68 -6.11 0.33
C GLY A 104 -0.56 -7.09 0.59
N GLY A 105 -0.82 -8.01 1.52
CA GLY A 105 0.07 -9.09 1.89
C GLY A 105 -0.71 -10.38 2.12
N ILE A 106 -0.05 -11.51 1.82
CA ILE A 106 -0.50 -12.86 2.12
C ILE A 106 0.43 -13.37 3.21
N ASP A 107 -0.11 -13.63 4.40
CA ASP A 107 0.62 -14.26 5.50
C ASP A 107 0.68 -15.78 5.26
N LEU A 108 1.90 -16.30 5.13
CA LEU A 108 2.14 -17.71 4.87
C LEU A 108 2.06 -18.56 6.14
N ASN A 109 2.36 -17.98 7.31
CA ASN A 109 2.29 -18.69 8.59
C ASN A 109 0.84 -18.99 9.00
N ASN A 110 -0.07 -18.10 8.63
CA ASN A 110 -1.50 -18.26 8.88
C ASN A 110 -2.25 -18.91 7.70
N SER A 111 -1.52 -19.44 6.71
CA SER A 111 -2.15 -20.19 5.63
C SER A 111 -2.68 -21.53 6.12
N GLY A 112 -3.85 -21.92 5.64
CA GLY A 112 -4.43 -23.23 5.91
C GLY A 112 -3.99 -24.30 4.92
N SER A 113 -3.92 -23.94 3.64
CA SER A 113 -3.43 -24.85 2.60
C SER A 113 -2.79 -24.09 1.45
N VAL A 114 -1.70 -24.64 0.91
CA VAL A 114 -1.05 -24.17 -0.31
C VAL A 114 -1.10 -25.28 -1.35
N ILE A 115 -1.78 -25.01 -2.46
CA ILE A 115 -1.96 -25.95 -3.57
C ILE A 115 -1.07 -25.50 -4.72
N VAL A 116 -0.19 -26.39 -5.19
CA VAL A 116 0.69 -26.13 -6.34
C VAL A 116 0.21 -26.95 -7.53
N LYS A 117 -0.08 -26.28 -8.64
CA LYS A 117 -0.38 -26.91 -9.94
C LYS A 117 0.73 -26.53 -10.91
N ALA A 118 1.81 -27.30 -10.89
CA ALA A 118 3.02 -27.01 -11.65
C ALA A 118 2.79 -27.05 -13.16
N ASP A 119 1.92 -27.94 -13.64
CA ASP A 119 1.46 -28.04 -15.03
C ASP A 119 0.78 -26.75 -15.50
N LYS A 120 -0.04 -26.15 -14.61
CA LYS A 120 -0.77 -24.90 -14.90
C LYS A 120 0.02 -23.65 -14.53
N LYS A 121 1.20 -23.81 -13.93
CA LYS A 121 2.00 -22.73 -13.33
C LYS A 121 1.19 -21.89 -12.35
N LEU A 122 0.35 -22.55 -11.53
CA LEU A 122 -0.51 -21.92 -10.54
C LEU A 122 -0.11 -22.31 -9.11
N ILE A 123 -0.24 -21.36 -8.20
CA ILE A 123 -0.21 -21.58 -6.75
C ILE A 123 -1.48 -20.98 -6.16
N THR A 124 -2.20 -21.73 -5.33
CA THR A 124 -3.37 -21.24 -4.61
C THR A 124 -3.14 -21.33 -3.11
N VAL A 125 -3.28 -20.20 -2.41
CA VAL A 125 -3.21 -20.11 -0.94
C VAL A 125 -4.63 -19.95 -0.39
N GLN A 126 -4.98 -20.79 0.57
CA GLN A 126 -6.27 -20.78 1.28
C GLN A 126 -6.02 -20.62 2.78
N PHE A 127 -6.94 -20.00 3.51
CA PHE A 127 -6.81 -19.73 4.95
C PHE A 127 -7.78 -20.59 5.76
N GLN A 128 -7.34 -21.08 6.91
CA GLN A 128 -8.12 -21.97 7.80
C GLN A 128 -9.42 -21.32 8.29
N ASP A 129 -9.42 -20.00 8.51
CA ASP A 129 -10.56 -19.32 9.13
C ASP A 129 -11.82 -19.37 8.26
N GLY A 130 -11.72 -19.63 6.95
CA GLY A 130 -12.80 -20.15 6.10
C GLY A 130 -14.10 -19.32 5.97
N ARG A 131 -14.35 -18.34 6.85
CA ARG A 131 -15.61 -17.63 7.01
C ARG A 131 -15.99 -16.82 5.76
N ASP A 132 -14.97 -16.39 5.01
CA ASP A 132 -15.14 -15.60 3.78
C ASP A 132 -14.69 -16.34 2.50
N GLY A 133 -14.17 -17.57 2.62
CA GLY A 133 -13.63 -18.32 1.47
C GLY A 133 -12.51 -17.61 0.70
N ARG A 134 -11.79 -16.68 1.36
CA ARG A 134 -10.74 -15.87 0.73
C ARG A 134 -9.60 -16.77 0.28
N THR A 135 -9.39 -16.80 -1.04
CA THR A 135 -8.32 -17.57 -1.67
C THR A 135 -7.55 -16.68 -2.61
N PHE A 136 -6.23 -16.77 -2.57
CA PHE A 136 -5.36 -16.09 -3.54
C PHE A 136 -4.81 -17.12 -4.50
N THR A 137 -4.94 -16.86 -5.80
CA THR A 137 -4.30 -17.66 -6.84
C THR A 137 -3.28 -16.82 -7.58
N LEU A 138 -2.06 -17.34 -7.63
CA LEU A 138 -0.91 -16.77 -8.30
C LEU A 138 -0.63 -17.56 -9.56
N LYS A 139 -0.29 -16.86 -10.64
CA LYS A 139 0.15 -17.46 -11.90
C LYS A 139 1.46 -16.84 -12.37
N VAL A 140 2.39 -17.69 -12.81
CA VAL A 140 3.66 -17.26 -13.38
C VAL A 140 3.43 -16.53 -14.70
N LEU A 141 4.12 -15.41 -14.91
CA LEU A 141 4.12 -14.75 -16.21
C LEU A 141 4.89 -15.61 -17.22
N PRO A 142 4.36 -15.81 -18.45
CA PRO A 142 5.14 -16.43 -19.50
C PRO A 142 6.42 -15.60 -19.75
N PRO A 143 7.55 -16.25 -20.08
CA PRO A 143 8.75 -15.52 -20.46
C PRO A 143 8.43 -14.66 -21.67
N ILE A 144 8.91 -13.41 -21.66
CA ILE A 144 8.88 -12.56 -22.85
C ILE A 144 9.92 -13.14 -23.79
N LEU A 145 9.48 -13.85 -24.83
CA LEU A 145 10.36 -14.22 -25.93
C LEU A 145 10.63 -12.93 -26.71
N HIS A 146 11.86 -12.42 -26.60
CA HIS A 146 12.35 -11.41 -27.52
C HIS A 146 12.64 -12.13 -28.85
N LEU A 147 11.83 -11.84 -29.87
CA LEU A 147 12.07 -12.23 -31.26
C LEU A 147 13.17 -11.35 -31.87
#